data_AF-A0A653ND35-F1
#
_entry.id   AF-A0A653ND35-F1
#
_cell.length_a   1.000
_cell.length_b   1.000
_cell.length_c   1.000
_cell.angle_alpha   90.00
_cell.angle_beta   90.00
_cell.angle_gamma   90.00
#
_symmetry.space_group_name_H-M   'P 1'
#
loop_
_entity.id
_entity.type
_entity.pdbx_description
1 polymer ?
#
loop_
_entity_poly.entity_id
_entity_poly.type
_entity_poly.pdbx_seq_one_letter_code
_entity_poly.pdbx_strand_id
1 'polypeptide(L)' 'MAEYVDTGEEFTIDEKVNVDGSLRFKIHNSKGETYYITINETYVW' A
#
# COMPACT_ATOMS: atom_id res chain seq x y z
N MET A 1 -6.84 -8.82 21.61
CA MET A 1 -7.33 -8.45 20.26
C MET A 1 -6.28 -9.00 19.30
N ALA A 2 -6.61 -10.02 18.53
CA ALA A 2 -5.71 -10.61 17.54
C ALA A 2 -6.32 -10.28 16.18
N GLU A 3 -5.68 -9.38 15.44
CA GLU A 3 -6.07 -9.06 14.08
C GLU A 3 -5.58 -10.20 13.20
N TYR A 4 -6.49 -11.08 12.81
CA TYR A 4 -6.22 -12.15 11.87
C TYR A 4 -6.03 -11.48 10.51
N VAL A 5 -4.82 -11.53 9.93
CA VAL A 5 -4.67 -11.33 8.49
C VAL A 5 -5.47 -12.46 7.85
N ASP A 6 -6.64 -12.12 7.33
CA ASP A 6 -7.43 -13.04 6.53
C ASP A 6 -6.54 -13.50 5.37
N THR A 7 -6.24 -14.79 5.31
CA THR A 7 -5.27 -15.42 4.41
C THR A 7 -5.67 -15.39 2.93
N GLY A 8 -6.45 -14.38 2.51
CA GLY A 8 -7.11 -14.31 1.19
C GLY A 8 -7.24 -12.90 0.59
N GLU A 9 -6.68 -11.86 1.19
CA GLU A 9 -6.68 -10.53 0.55
C GLU A 9 -5.40 -10.33 -0.25
N GLU A 10 -5.48 -10.64 -1.54
CA GLU A 10 -4.46 -10.30 -2.52
C GLU A 10 -4.55 -8.80 -2.83
N PHE A 11 -3.42 -8.11 -2.69
CA PHE A 11 -3.31 -6.70 -3.02
C PHE A 11 -2.56 -6.52 -4.32
N THR A 12 -3.12 -5.71 -5.22
CA THR A 12 -2.50 -5.35 -6.50
C THR A 12 -2.17 -3.88 -6.51
N ILE A 13 -0.99 -3.53 -7.02
CA ILE A 13 -0.58 -2.13 -7.21
C ILE A 13 -1.26 -1.59 -8.46
N ASP A 14 -2.10 -0.58 -8.29
CA ASP A 14 -2.74 0.15 -9.39
C ASP A 14 -1.82 1.21 -9.96
N GLU A 15 -1.21 2.00 -9.06
CA GLU A 15 -0.54 3.22 -9.46
C GLU A 15 0.61 3.54 -8.51
N LYS A 16 1.70 4.04 -9.10
CA LYS A 16 2.84 4.61 -8.39
C LYS A 16 2.86 6.10 -8.67
N VAL A 17 2.66 6.90 -7.62
CA VAL A 17 2.66 8.36 -7.68
C VAL A 17 3.85 8.88 -6.89
N ASN A 18 4.58 9.83 -7.45
CA ASN A 18 5.55 10.61 -6.69
C ASN A 18 4.95 11.99 -6.43
N VAL A 19 4.73 12.31 -5.16
CA VAL A 19 4.21 13.62 -4.73
C VAL A 19 5.26 14.24 -3.83
N ASP A 20 5.88 15.33 -4.28
CA ASP A 20 6.83 16.13 -3.47
C ASP A 20 8.00 15.31 -2.87
N GLY A 21 8.48 14.29 -3.61
CA GLY A 21 9.54 13.40 -3.13
C GLY A 21 9.06 12.29 -2.18
N SER A 22 7.76 12.24 -1.87
CA SER A 22 7.14 11.12 -1.17
C SER A 22 6.52 10.16 -2.17
N LEU A 23 6.97 8.91 -2.12
CA LEU A 23 6.47 7.87 -3.00
C LEU A 23 5.16 7.32 -2.44
N ARG A 24 4.09 7.39 -3.21
CA ARG A 24 2.76 6.92 -2.82
C ARG A 24 2.26 5.88 -3.80
N PHE A 25 1.78 4.76 -3.28
CA PHE A 25 1.20 3.68 -4.06
C PHE A 25 -0.29 3.63 -3.82
N LYS A 26 -1.06 3.58 -4.89
CA LYS A 26 -2.45 3.18 -4.86
C LYS A 26 -2.50 1.68 -5.06
N ILE A 27 -3.17 0.98 -4.14
CA ILE A 27 -3.38 -0.45 -4.23
C ILE A 27 -4.87 -0.75 -4.07
N HIS A 28 -5.33 -1.85 -4.63
CA HIS A 28 -6.63 -2.41 -4.29
C HIS A 28 -6.49 -3.84 -3.79
N ASN A 29 -7.42 -4.26 -2.93
CA ASN A 29 -7.57 -5.67 -2.57
C ASN A 29 -8.50 -6.40 -3.55
N SER A 30 -8.55 -7.72 -3.45
CA SER A 30 -9.47 -8.58 -4.19
C SER A 30 -10.97 -8.24 -4.00
N LYS A 31 -11.32 -7.43 -2.99
CA LYS A 31 -12.68 -6.91 -2.75
C LYS A 31 -12.98 -5.58 -3.45
N GLY A 32 -11.98 -4.99 -4.13
CA GLY A 32 -12.09 -3.70 -4.82
C GLY A 32 -11.94 -2.47 -3.92
N GLU A 33 -11.55 -2.65 -2.66
CA GLU A 33 -11.26 -1.55 -1.75
C GLU A 33 -9.90 -0.94 -2.08
N THR A 34 -9.85 0.39 -2.12
CA THR A 34 -8.64 1.14 -2.48
C THR A 34 -7.92 1.66 -1.24
N TYR A 35 -6.61 1.43 -1.20
CA TYR A 35 -5.72 1.94 -0.16
C TYR A 35 -4.58 2.75 -0.76
N TYR A 36 -4.00 3.61 0.06
CA TYR A 36 -2.84 4.41 -0.32
C TYR A 36 -1.70 4.20 0.67
N ILE A 37 -0.56 3.71 0.16
CA ILE A 37 0.67 3.49 0.95
C ILE A 37 1.66 4.58 0.60
N THR A 38 2.11 5.35 1.59
CA THR A 38 3.21 6.30 1.41
C THR A 38 4.50 5.68 1.93
N ILE A 39 5.47 5.45 1.05
CA ILE A 39 6.83 5.09 1.42
C ILE A 39 7.62 6.38 1.54
N ASN A 40 8.10 6.66 2.74
CA ASN A 40 9.09 7.68 2.95
C ASN A 40 10.47 7.02 2.83
N GLU A 41 11.26 7.39 1.81
CA GLU A 41 12.61 6.86 1.57
C GLU A 41 13.63 7.36 2.61
N THR A 42 13.24 7.47 3.89
CA THR A 42 14.19 7.77 4.97
C THR A 42 15.12 6.57 5.12
N TYR A 43 16.23 6.66 4.39
CA TYR A 43 17.50 5.95 4.47
C TYR A 43 17.58 4.85 5.54
N VAL A 44 17.69 3.60 5.08
CA VAL A 44 18.19 2.49 5.91
C VAL A 44 19.72 2.54 5.83
N TRP A 45 20.39 2.78 6.96
CA TRP A 45 21.86 2.68 7.09
C TRP A 45 22.26 1.28 7.52
#